data_AF-A0A521QL03-F1
#
_entry.id   AF-A0A521QL03-F1
#
_cell.length_a   1.000
_cell.length_b   1.000
_cell.length_c   1.000
_cell.angle_alpha   90.00
_cell.angle_beta   90.00
_cell.angle_gamma   90.00
#
_symmetry.space_group_name_H-M   'P 1'
#
loop_
_entity.id
_entity.type
_entity.pdbx_description
1 polymer ?
#
loop_
_entity_poly.entity_id
_entity_poly.type
_entity_poly.pdbx_seq_one_letter_code
_entity_poly.pdbx_strand_id
1 'polypeptide(L)' 'MTEIVNLQRARKERARREREAQADANRRRFGRTKAEKTADRDAESRATRALDNKRLEDPEKEG' A
#
# COMPACT_ATOMS: atom_id res chain seq x y z
N MET A 1 21.82 37.55 18.83
CA MET A 1 21.08 37.15 17.62
C MET A 1 20.04 36.12 18.06
N THR A 2 18.74 36.44 17.98
CA THR A 2 17.68 35.53 18.41
C THR A 2 17.22 34.70 17.22
N GLU A 3 17.31 33.37 17.34
CA GLU A 3 16.81 32.45 16.33
C GLU A 3 15.28 32.39 16.40
N ILE A 4 14.60 32.93 15.39
CA ILE A 4 13.15 32.85 15.30
C ILE A 4 12.79 31.47 14.76
N VAL A 5 12.57 30.51 15.67
CA VAL A 5 12.12 29.17 15.30
C VAL A 5 10.63 29.13 15.04
N ASN A 6 10.24 28.67 13.85
CA ASN A 6 8.85 28.48 13.49
C ASN A 6 8.29 27.20 14.14
N LEU A 7 7.55 27.37 15.22
CA LEU A 7 6.93 26.28 15.98
C LEU A 7 5.97 25.42 15.14
N GLN A 8 5.32 25.98 14.11
CA GLN A 8 4.44 25.21 13.22
C GLN A 8 5.24 24.20 12.38
N ARG A 9 6.41 24.61 11.87
CA ARG A 9 7.30 23.70 11.13
C ARG A 9 7.82 22.59 12.05
N ALA A 10 8.26 22.93 13.25
CA ALA A 10 8.72 21.95 14.24
C ALA A 10 7.64 20.93 14.61
N ARG A 11 6.39 21.38 14.81
CA ARG A 11 5.24 20.49 15.07
C ARG A 11 4.94 19.56 13.89
N LYS A 12 4.95 20.09 12.65
CA LYS A 12 4.74 19.27 11.44
C LYS A 12 5.82 18.22 11.26
N GLU A 13 7.08 18.58 11.52
CA GLU A 13 8.19 17.65 11.42
C GLU A 13 8.08 16.53 12.46
N ARG A 14 7.74 16.87 13.71
CA ARG A 14 7.48 15.88 14.76
C ARG A 14 6.34 14.93 14.36
N ALA A 15 5.23 15.46 13.86
CA ALA A 15 4.10 14.65 13.40
C ALA A 15 4.48 13.71 12.24
N ARG A 16 5.35 14.16 11.32
CA ARG A 16 5.88 13.32 10.25
C ARG A 16 6.74 12.18 10.79
N ARG A 17 7.67 12.48 11.70
CA ARG A 17 8.53 11.47 12.34
C ARG A 17 7.72 10.42 13.12
N GLU A 18 6.69 10.85 13.86
CA GLU A 18 5.80 9.93 14.59
C GLU A 18 5.05 8.98 13.64
N ARG A 19 4.58 9.48 12.50
CA ARG A 19 3.94 8.63 11.47
C ARG A 19 4.92 7.65 10.84
N GLU A 20 6.15 8.07 10.56
CA GLU A 20 7.20 7.19 10.01
C GLU A 20 7.55 6.07 11.01
N ALA A 21 7.70 6.38 12.29
CA ALA A 21 7.94 5.39 13.34
C ALA A 21 6.78 4.38 13.50
N GLN A 22 5.53 4.85 13.44
CA GLN A 22 4.36 3.97 13.44
C GLN A 22 4.32 3.09 12.18
N ALA A 23 4.66 3.64 11.02
CA ALA A 23 4.74 2.86 9.79
C ALA A 23 5.78 1.74 9.93
N ASP A 24 6.97 2.04 10.44
CA ASP A 24 8.03 1.07 10.71
C ASP A 24 7.63 -0.02 11.70
N ALA A 25 6.98 0.36 12.80
CA ALA A 25 6.42 -0.59 13.76
C ALA A 25 5.39 -1.52 13.10
N ASN A 26 4.54 -0.98 12.22
CA ASN A 26 3.57 -1.77 11.48
C ASN A 26 4.23 -2.69 10.44
N ARG A 27 5.31 -2.28 9.75
CA ARG A 27 6.05 -3.20 8.84
C ARG A 27 6.61 -4.38 9.62
N ARG A 28 7.21 -4.11 10.80
CA ARG A 28 7.77 -5.16 11.67
C ARG A 28 6.69 -6.08 12.23
N ARG A 29 5.56 -5.52 12.67
CA ARG A 29 4.46 -6.29 13.29
C ARG A 29 3.65 -7.11 12.30
N PHE A 30 3.34 -6.53 11.13
CA PHE A 30 2.41 -7.14 10.18
C PHE A 30 3.12 -7.76 8.97
N GLY A 31 4.45 -7.68 8.89
CA GLY A 31 5.30 -8.30 7.86
C GLY A 31 5.13 -7.73 6.45
N ARG A 32 4.00 -7.09 6.14
CA ARG A 32 3.70 -6.45 4.86
C ARG A 32 3.19 -5.03 5.05
N THR A 33 3.82 -4.10 4.35
CA THR A 33 3.42 -2.70 4.24
C THR A 33 2.14 -2.54 3.43
N LYS A 34 1.50 -1.37 3.53
CA LYS A 34 0.33 -1.04 2.70
C LYS A 34 0.66 -1.09 1.20
N ALA A 35 1.85 -0.63 0.82
CA ALA A 35 2.30 -0.61 -0.58
C ALA A 35 2.45 -2.03 -1.14
N GLU A 36 3.08 -2.93 -0.39
CA GLU A 36 3.21 -4.35 -0.77
C GLU A 36 1.84 -5.02 -0.87
N LYS A 37 0.94 -4.79 0.09
CA LYS A 37 -0.42 -5.32 0.01
C LYS A 37 -1.20 -4.82 -1.22
N THR A 38 -0.98 -3.57 -1.64
CA THR A 38 -1.61 -3.04 -2.86
C THR A 38 -1.00 -3.66 -4.10
N ALA A 39 0.34 -3.76 -4.17
CA ALA A 39 1.03 -4.39 -5.29
C ALA A 39 0.62 -5.87 -5.47
N ASP A 40 0.50 -6.62 -4.37
CA ASP A 40 0.01 -8.00 -4.37
C ASP A 40 -1.41 -8.08 -4.94
N ARG A 41 -2.32 -7.19 -4.48
CA ARG A 41 -3.71 -7.15 -4.95
C ARG A 41 -3.81 -6.82 -6.43
N ASP A 42 -2.98 -5.89 -6.91
CA ASP A 42 -2.93 -5.50 -8.31
C ASP A 42 -2.32 -6.61 -9.17
N ALA A 43 -1.35 -7.37 -8.65
CA ALA A 43 -0.81 -8.55 -9.31
C ALA A 43 -1.86 -9.67 -9.42
N GLU A 44 -2.59 -9.94 -8.32
CA GLU A 44 -3.68 -10.91 -8.29
C GLU A 44 -4.79 -10.53 -9.26
N SER A 45 -5.25 -9.27 -9.26
CA SER A 45 -6.28 -8.80 -10.20
C SER A 45 -5.84 -8.94 -11.67
N ARG A 46 -4.56 -8.65 -11.98
CA ARG A 46 -4.02 -8.86 -13.33
C ARG A 46 -3.97 -10.34 -13.70
N ALA A 47 -3.60 -11.21 -12.77
CA ALA A 47 -3.59 -12.65 -12.99
C ALA A 47 -5.01 -13.17 -13.25
N THR A 48 -6.00 -12.78 -12.46
CA THR A 48 -7.42 -13.12 -12.67
C THR A 48 -7.88 -12.67 -14.05
N ARG A 49 -7.66 -11.41 -14.42
CA ARG A 49 -8.04 -10.89 -15.75
C ARG A 49 -7.34 -11.62 -16.89
N ALA A 50 -6.07 -11.97 -16.73
CA ALA A 50 -5.32 -12.72 -17.73
C ALA A 50 -5.86 -14.15 -17.90
N LEU A 51 -6.34 -14.77 -16.83
CA LEU A 51 -7.01 -16.08 -16.87
C LEU A 51 -8.40 -15.97 -17.50
N ASP A 52 -9.20 -14.97 -17.10
CA ASP A 52 -10.54 -14.73 -17.65
C ASP A 52 -10.47 -14.49 -19.17
N ASN A 53 -9.53 -13.67 -19.64
CA ASN A 53 -9.34 -13.43 -21.08
C ASN A 53 -8.87 -14.67 -21.86
N LYS A 54 -8.24 -15.63 -21.18
CA LYS A 54 -7.78 -16.89 -21.76
C LYS A 54 -8.81 -18.01 -21.58
N ARG A 55 -9.91 -17.75 -20.89
CA ARG A 55 -11.00 -18.70 -20.74
C ARG A 55 -11.70 -18.81 -22.09
N LEU A 56 -11.43 -19.90 -22.79
CA LEU A 56 -12.35 -20.37 -23.82
C LEU A 56 -13.62 -20.78 -23.08
N GLU A 57 -14.73 -20.13 -23.41
CA GLU A 57 -16.04 -20.63 -22.98
C GLU A 57 -16.22 -21.99 -23.66
N ASP A 58 -16.14 -23.07 -22.88
CA ASP A 58 -16.42 -24.40 -23.40
C ASP A 58 -17.85 -24.40 -23.96
N PRO A 59 -18.05 -24.66 -25.27
CA PRO A 59 -19.38 -24.67 -25.87
C PRO A 59 -20.26 -25.86 -25.40
N GLU A 60 -19.82 -26.64 -24.41
CA GLU A 60 -20.53 -27.84 -23.92
C GLU A 60 -21.30 -27.63 -22.60
N LYS A 61 -21.47 -26.39 -22.13
CA LYS A 61 -22.29 -26.09 -20.93
C LYS A 61 -23.58 -25.31 -21.20
N GLU A 62 -24.01 -25.23 -22.45
CA GLU A 62 -25.42 -24.96 -22.77
C GLU A 62 -26.04 -26.22 -23.37
N GLY A 63 -26.55 -27.08 -22.48
CA GLY A 63 -27.33 -28.27 -22.77
C GLY A 63 -28.23 -28.59 -21.59
#